data_AF-B9RGV6-F1
#
_entry.id   AF-B9RGV6-F1
#
_cell.length_a   1.000
_cell.length_b   1.000
_cell.length_c   1.000
_cell.angle_alpha   90.00
_cell.angle_beta   90.00
_cell.angle_gamma   90.00
#
_symmetry.space_group_name_H-M   'P 1'
#
loop_
_entity.id
_entity.type
_entity.pdbx_description
1 polymer ?
#
loop_
_entity_poly.entity_id
_entity_poly.type
_entity_poly.pdbx_seq_one_letter_code
_entity_poly.pdbx_strand_id
1 'polypeptide(L)'
;MDPQANSKLHILAMLVLLLMWAWAGTAQAQVNDMGQCLTGCGQDIVTCTVRCVETSKGLPELAQCIEGCGATNFSCMGKCTGMPITVPSPPPPNVQ
;
A
#
# COMPACT_ATOMS: atom_id res chain seq x y z
N MET A 1 -52.88 -12.02 10.44
CA MET A 1 -51.43 -11.76 10.48
C MET A 1 -50.75 -13.04 10.04
N ASP A 2 -50.36 -13.12 8.76
CA ASP A 2 -49.88 -14.36 8.14
C ASP A 2 -48.50 -14.77 8.68
N PRO A 3 -48.40 -15.91 9.39
CA PRO A 3 -47.12 -16.40 9.94
C PRO A 3 -46.09 -16.72 8.83
N GLN A 4 -46.56 -16.90 7.58
CA GLN A 4 -45.74 -17.19 6.42
C GLN A 4 -44.91 -15.99 5.92
N ALA A 5 -45.39 -14.75 6.13
CA ALA A 5 -44.67 -13.53 5.72
C ALA A 5 -43.46 -13.26 6.63
N ASN A 6 -43.59 -13.55 7.92
CA ASN A 6 -42.50 -13.42 8.89
C ASN A 6 -41.38 -14.42 8.62
N SER A 7 -41.71 -15.65 8.22
CA SER A 7 -40.71 -16.69 7.89
C SER A 7 -39.83 -16.28 6.70
N LYS A 8 -40.43 -15.73 5.63
CA LYS A 8 -39.67 -15.25 4.46
C LYS A 8 -38.79 -14.05 4.80
N LEU A 9 -39.29 -13.12 5.62
CA LEU A 9 -38.54 -11.96 6.08
C LEU A 9 -37.32 -12.38 6.92
N HIS A 10 -37.48 -13.37 7.81
CA HIS A 10 -36.38 -13.92 8.60
C HIS A 10 -35.32 -14.61 7.73
N ILE A 11 -35.73 -15.40 6.74
CA ILE A 11 -34.80 -16.04 5.81
C ILE A 11 -34.02 -15.00 5.00
N LEU A 12 -34.69 -13.96 4.50
CA LEU A 12 -34.05 -12.84 3.80
C LEU A 12 -33.05 -12.10 4.70
N ALA A 13 -33.42 -11.80 5.93
CA ALA A 13 -32.52 -11.14 6.88
C ALA A 13 -31.26 -11.97 7.19
N MET A 14 -31.42 -13.30 7.34
CA MET A 14 -30.26 -14.20 7.54
C MET A 14 -29.37 -14.27 6.30
N LEU A 15 -29.94 -14.30 5.10
CA LEU A 15 -29.17 -14.27 3.85
C LEU A 15 -28.37 -12.97 3.70
N VAL A 16 -28.98 -11.83 4.02
CA VAL A 16 -28.29 -10.52 3.98
C VAL A 16 -27.16 -10.47 5.01
N LEU A 17 -27.37 -11.00 6.22
CA LEU A 17 -26.32 -11.11 7.22
C LEU A 17 -25.16 -12.00 6.74
N LEU A 18 -25.44 -13.19 6.20
CA LEU A 18 -24.40 -14.09 5.66
C LEU A 18 -23.60 -13.43 4.52
N LEU A 19 -24.26 -12.69 3.64
CA LEU A 19 -23.61 -11.92 2.59
C LEU A 19 -22.70 -10.83 3.18
N MET A 20 -23.15 -10.07 4.18
CA MET A 20 -22.29 -9.05 4.81
C MET A 20 -21.03 -9.64 5.45
N TRP A 21 -21.10 -10.85 6.02
CA TRP A 21 -19.96 -11.50 6.65
C TRP A 21 -18.94 -12.04 5.64
N ALA A 22 -19.42 -12.54 4.49
CA ALA A 22 -18.54 -13.01 3.41
C ALA A 22 -17.66 -11.88 2.84
N TRP A 23 -18.19 -10.66 2.76
CA TRP A 23 -17.47 -9.49 2.21
C TRP A 23 -16.50 -8.86 3.22
N ALA A 24 -16.77 -8.99 4.52
CA ALA A 24 -15.86 -8.54 5.57
C ALA A 24 -14.53 -9.32 5.55
N GLY A 25 -14.59 -10.64 5.30
CA GLY A 25 -13.40 -11.49 5.20
C GLY A 25 -12.50 -11.14 4.01
N THR A 26 -13.08 -10.79 2.86
CA THR A 26 -12.32 -10.41 1.66
C THR A 26 -11.63 -9.04 1.83
N ALA A 27 -12.30 -8.09 2.48
CA ALA A 27 -11.72 -6.78 2.75
C ALA A 27 -10.51 -6.87 3.69
N GLN A 28 -10.60 -7.71 4.72
CA GLN A 28 -9.51 -7.88 5.70
C GLN A 28 -8.29 -8.60 5.09
N ALA A 29 -8.51 -9.58 4.21
CA ALA A 29 -7.44 -10.22 3.45
C ALA A 29 -6.70 -9.23 2.52
N GLN A 30 -7.46 -8.38 1.81
CA GLN A 30 -6.90 -7.38 0.89
C GLN A 30 -6.07 -6.31 1.62
N VAL A 31 -6.53 -5.85 2.79
CA VAL A 31 -5.78 -4.87 3.61
C VAL A 31 -4.47 -5.48 4.12
N ASN A 32 -4.48 -6.75 4.52
CA ASN A 32 -3.28 -7.42 5.03
C ASN A 32 -2.23 -7.61 3.91
N ASP A 33 -2.67 -7.97 2.71
CA ASP A 33 -1.80 -8.15 1.53
C ASP A 33 -1.15 -6.82 1.09
N MET A 34 -1.95 -5.74 1.05
CA MET A 34 -1.43 -4.40 0.79
C MET A 34 -0.42 -3.95 1.86
N GLY A 35 -0.69 -4.21 3.14
CA GLY A 35 0.22 -3.88 4.24
C GLY A 35 1.56 -4.62 4.16
N GLN A 36 1.54 -5.90 3.79
CA GLN A 36 2.75 -6.69 3.55
C GLN A 36 3.54 -6.18 2.35
N CYS A 37 2.84 -5.85 1.25
CA CYS A 37 3.46 -5.27 0.05
C CYS A 37 4.20 -3.95 0.39
N LEU A 38 3.54 -3.03 1.10
CA LEU A 38 4.14 -1.76 1.51
C LEU A 38 5.33 -1.94 2.45
N THR A 39 5.26 -2.93 3.34
CA THR A 39 6.37 -3.28 4.23
C THR A 39 7.58 -3.80 3.43
N GLY A 40 7.35 -4.60 2.38
CA GLY A 40 8.39 -5.04 1.45
C GLY A 40 9.09 -3.86 0.76
N CYS A 41 8.31 -2.93 0.20
CA CYS A 41 8.88 -1.71 -0.39
C CYS A 41 9.72 -0.91 0.63
N GLY A 42 9.22 -0.80 1.87
CA GLY A 42 9.92 -0.12 2.97
C GLY A 42 11.25 -0.77 3.35
N GLN A 43 11.34 -2.10 3.29
CA GLN A 43 12.61 -2.80 3.52
C GLN A 43 13.59 -2.57 2.35
N ASP A 44 13.10 -2.65 1.11
CA ASP A 44 13.91 -2.48 -0.10
C ASP A 44 14.55 -1.08 -0.16
N ILE A 45 13.83 -0.01 0.19
CA ILE A 45 14.41 1.34 0.20
C ILE A 45 15.50 1.50 1.26
N VAL A 46 15.35 0.89 2.44
CA VAL A 46 16.37 0.91 3.50
C VAL A 46 17.62 0.16 3.02
N THR A 47 17.46 -1.04 2.48
CA THR A 47 18.57 -1.82 1.93
C THR A 47 19.26 -1.10 0.78
N CYS A 48 18.51 -0.46 -0.12
CA CYS A 48 19.06 0.34 -1.21
C CYS A 48 19.87 1.53 -0.69
N THR A 49 19.35 2.25 0.30
CA THR A 49 20.04 3.40 0.91
C THR A 49 21.33 2.99 1.60
N VAL A 50 21.32 1.89 2.36
CA VAL A 50 22.52 1.33 3.00
C VAL A 50 23.57 0.98 1.94
N ARG A 51 23.16 0.30 0.86
CA ARG A 51 24.04 -0.02 -0.26
C ARG A 51 24.65 1.24 -0.88
N CYS A 52 23.86 2.30 -1.08
CA CYS A 52 24.37 3.57 -1.58
C CYS A 52 25.45 4.16 -0.67
N VAL A 53 25.26 4.12 0.65
CA VAL A 53 26.27 4.60 1.62
C VAL A 53 27.55 3.77 1.53
N GLU A 54 27.45 2.46 1.35
CA GLU A 54 28.60 1.56 1.25
C GLU A 54 29.38 1.68 -0.07
N THR A 55 28.69 1.97 -1.18
CA THR A 55 29.31 1.95 -2.52
C THR A 55 29.71 3.32 -3.04
N SER A 56 29.08 4.39 -2.57
CA SER A 56 29.30 5.73 -3.12
C SER A 56 30.62 6.32 -2.66
N LYS A 57 31.37 6.95 -3.57
CA LYS A 57 32.70 7.52 -3.29
C LYS A 57 32.65 8.99 -2.86
N GLY A 58 31.45 9.59 -2.85
CA GLY A 58 31.25 10.98 -2.45
C GLY A 58 29.79 11.37 -2.41
N LEU A 59 29.53 12.55 -1.86
CA LEU A 59 28.19 13.13 -1.69
C LEU A 59 27.35 13.19 -2.99
N PRO A 60 27.89 13.59 -4.15
CA PRO A 60 27.09 13.65 -5.38
C PRO A 60 26.60 12.28 -5.85
N GLU A 61 27.46 11.26 -5.79
CA GLU A 61 27.13 9.88 -6.18
C GLU A 61 26.14 9.27 -5.17
N LEU A 62 26.33 9.56 -3.89
CA LEU A 62 25.41 9.14 -2.83
C LEU A 62 24.02 9.74 -3.02
N ALA A 63 23.92 11.03 -3.31
CA ALA A 63 22.65 11.71 -3.52
C ALA A 63 21.90 11.11 -4.74
N GLN A 64 22.58 10.92 -5.87
CA GLN A 64 21.98 10.31 -7.06
C GLN A 64 21.53 8.86 -6.79
N CYS A 65 22.33 8.10 -6.04
CA CYS A 65 21.98 6.73 -5.67
C CYS A 65 20.72 6.69 -4.79
N ILE A 66 20.64 7.55 -3.76
CA ILE A 66 19.47 7.66 -2.87
C ILE A 66 18.22 8.12 -3.63
N GLU A 67 18.35 9.07 -4.56
CA GLU A 67 17.24 9.48 -5.43
C GLU A 67 16.70 8.30 -6.25
N GLY A 68 17.59 7.47 -6.80
CA GLY A 68 17.23 6.23 -7.48
C GLY A 68 16.49 5.23 -6.59
N CYS A 69 16.92 5.07 -5.33
CA CYS A 69 16.20 4.27 -4.33
C CYS A 69 14.79 4.81 -4.08
N GLY A 70 14.66 6.13 -3.95
CA GLY A 70 13.36 6.80 -3.78
C GLY A 70 12.42 6.53 -4.94
N ALA A 71 12.87 6.72 -6.18
CA ALA A 71 12.06 6.46 -7.38
C ALA A 71 11.60 4.99 -7.47
N THR A 72 12.50 4.05 -7.13
CA THR A 72 12.17 2.62 -7.08
C THR A 72 11.12 2.32 -6.03
N ASN A 73 11.23 2.91 -4.83
CA ASN A 73 10.28 2.74 -3.75
C ASN A 73 8.89 3.28 -4.10
N PHE A 74 8.81 4.48 -4.69
CA PHE A 74 7.52 5.05 -5.16
C PHE A 74 6.86 4.16 -6.21
N SER A 75 7.63 3.59 -7.14
CA SER A 75 7.13 2.62 -8.12
C SER A 75 6.61 1.34 -7.44
N CYS A 76 7.32 0.82 -6.43
CA CYS A 76 6.89 -0.33 -5.63
C CYS A 76 5.56 -0.06 -4.92
N MET A 77 5.47 1.06 -4.20
CA MET A 77 4.25 1.47 -3.50
C MET A 77 3.07 1.67 -4.45
N GLY A 78 3.33 2.19 -5.65
CA GLY A 78 2.28 2.33 -6.67
C GLY A 78 1.71 1.00 -7.15
N LYS A 79 2.55 -0.04 -7.26
CA LYS A 79 2.09 -1.40 -7.55
C LYS A 79 1.25 -2.00 -6.41
N CYS A 80 1.62 -1.74 -5.16
CA CYS A 80 0.86 -2.21 -3.98
C CYS A 80 -0.52 -1.56 -3.87
N THR A 81 -0.64 -0.29 -4.24
CA THR A 81 -1.87 0.50 -4.10
C THR A 81 -2.75 0.47 -5.34
N GLY A 82 -2.23 0.00 -6.48
CA GLY A 82 -2.89 0.10 -7.78
C GLY A 82 -3.01 1.54 -8.29
N MET A 83 -2.29 2.50 -7.68
CA MET A 83 -2.31 3.91 -8.04
C MET A 83 -0.90 4.39 -8.37
N PRO A 84 -0.70 5.18 -9.45
CA PRO A 84 0.58 5.81 -9.69
C PRO A 84 0.88 6.81 -8.56
N ILE A 85 2.01 6.63 -7.87
CA ILE A 85 2.50 7.61 -6.90
C ILE A 85 3.50 8.53 -7.60
N THR A 86 3.17 9.81 -7.64
CA THR A 86 4.06 10.84 -8.19
C THR A 86 5.19 11.09 -7.21
N VAL A 87 6.44 11.02 -7.68
CA VAL A 87 7.60 11.41 -6.89
C VAL A 87 7.48 12.91 -6.57
N PRO A 88 7.56 13.33 -5.30
CA PRO A 88 7.55 14.74 -4.94
C PRO A 88 8.72 15.46 -5.61
N SER A 89 8.45 16.63 -6.21
CA SER A 89 9.53 17.48 -6.71
C SER A 89 10.37 18.00 -5.53
N PRO A 90 11.71 18.05 -5.65
CA PRO A 90 12.53 18.64 -4.61
C PRO A 90 12.15 20.10 -4.39
N PRO A 91 12.20 20.60 -3.14
CA PRO A 91 11.97 22.01 -2.88
C PRO A 91 12.98 22.88 -3.65
N PRO A 92 12.60 24.09 -4.09
CA PRO A 92 13.51 24.97 -4.80
C PRO A 92 14.79 25.21 -3.98
N PRO A 93 15.95 25.39 -4.63
CA PRO A 93 17.20 25.69 -3.92
C PRO A 93 16.97 26.89 -3.01
N ASN A 94 17.25 26.73 -1.72
CA ASN A 94 17.20 27.83 -0.77
C ASN A 94 18.40 28.74 -1.10
N VAL A 95 18.15 29.80 -1.86
CA VAL A 95 19.15 30.84 -2.15
C VAL A 95 19.23 31.71 -0.90
N GLN A 96 20.07 31.31 0.06
CA GLN A 96 20.48 32.13 1.20
C GLN A 96 21.97 32.46 1.10
#